data_AF-A0A971BJ57-F1
#
_entry.id   AF-A0A971BJ57-F1
#
_cell.length_a   1.000
_cell.length_b   1.000
_cell.length_c   1.000
_cell.angle_alpha   90.00
_cell.angle_beta   90.00
_cell.angle_gamma   90.00
#
_symmetry.space_group_name_H-M   'P 1'
#
loop_
_entity.id
_entity.type
_entity.pdbx_description
1 polymer ?
#
loop_
_entity_poly.entity_id
_entity_poly.type
_entity_poly.pdbx_seq_one_letter_code
_entity_poly.pdbx_strand_id
1 'polypeptide(L)' 'MDIKGKIEEIVKKVKSDKDFASKFKSDPVKAVESVIGIDLPDDQIKSVIEGVKAKVSLDQAGGLLGSVKKLF' A
#
# COMPACT_ATOMS: atom_id res chain seq x y z
N MET A 1 15.97 -5.90 9.17
CA MET A 1 15.21 -5.05 8.23
C MET A 1 13.72 -5.25 8.50
N ASP A 2 13.03 -4.22 8.97
CA ASP A 2 11.59 -4.29 9.24
C ASP A 2 10.77 -4.02 7.96
N ILE A 3 10.66 -5.04 7.11
CA ILE A 3 9.86 -4.99 5.88
C ILE A 3 8.39 -4.66 6.20
N LYS A 4 7.86 -5.19 7.32
CA LYS A 4 6.50 -4.87 7.80
C LYS A 4 6.32 -3.38 8.09
N GLY A 5 7.29 -2.75 8.75
CA GLY A 5 7.22 -1.31 9.04
C GLY A 5 7.19 -0.46 7.78
N LYS A 6 7.99 -0.85 6.78
CA LYS A 6 7.99 -0.20 5.45
C LYS A 6 6.64 -0.36 4.74
N ILE A 7 6.03 -1.54 4.77
CA ILE A 7 4.70 -1.78 4.22
C ILE A 7 3.68 -0.83 4.84
N GLU A 8 3.66 -0.70 6.17
CA GLU A 8 2.69 0.17 6.84
C GLU A 8 2.90 1.65 6.55
N GLU A 9 4.16 2.09 6.43
CA GLU A 9 4.51 3.46 6.05
C GLU A 9 4.01 3.78 4.64
N ILE A 10 4.25 2.88 3.69
CA ILE A 10 3.78 3.01 2.30
C ILE A 10 2.26 3.00 2.25
N VAL A 11 1.58 2.09 2.98
CA VAL A 11 0.10 2.07 3.06
C VAL A 11 -0.43 3.40 3.59
N LYS A 12 0.15 3.94 4.67
CA LYS A 12 -0.24 5.25 5.20
C LYS A 12 -0.06 6.34 4.16
N LYS A 13 1.06 6.33 3.43
CA LYS A 13 1.34 7.32 2.38
C LYS A 13 0.36 7.19 1.21
N VAL A 14 0.04 5.97 0.76
CA VAL A 14 -1.01 5.73 -0.26
C VAL A 14 -2.37 6.24 0.17
N LYS A 15 -2.71 6.14 1.47
CA LYS A 15 -4.01 6.61 1.99
C LYS A 15 -4.05 8.13 2.18
N SER A 16 -2.95 8.74 2.61
CA SER A 16 -2.89 10.17 2.94
C SER A 16 -2.44 11.07 1.78
N ASP A 17 -1.63 10.56 0.86
CA ASP A 17 -1.06 11.30 -0.26
C ASP A 17 -1.62 10.76 -1.59
N LYS A 18 -2.47 11.57 -2.24
CA LYS A 18 -3.12 11.23 -3.52
C LYS A 18 -2.13 11.18 -4.69
N ASP A 19 -1.09 12.00 -4.66
CA ASP A 19 -0.04 11.98 -5.68
C ASP A 19 0.77 10.70 -5.56
N PHE A 20 1.13 10.31 -4.32
CA PHE A 20 1.77 9.04 -4.05
C PHE A 20 0.89 7.85 -4.42
N ALA A 21 -0.41 7.89 -4.12
CA ALA A 21 -1.35 6.85 -4.51
C ALA A 21 -1.41 6.67 -6.03
N SER A 22 -1.41 7.78 -6.78
CA SER A 22 -1.42 7.76 -8.25
C SER A 22 -0.11 7.21 -8.82
N LYS A 23 1.03 7.61 -8.23
CA LYS A 23 2.35 7.06 -8.56
C LYS A 23 2.43 5.58 -8.23
N PHE A 24 1.96 5.15 -7.06
CA PHE A 24 1.96 3.74 -6.66
C PHE A 24 1.04 2.88 -7.54
N LYS A 25 -0.08 3.43 -8.02
CA LYS A 25 -0.95 2.72 -8.98
C LYS A 25 -0.30 2.56 -10.35
N SER A 26 0.42 3.59 -10.82
CA SER A 26 1.07 3.56 -12.13
C SER A 26 2.38 2.75 -12.11
N ASP A 27 3.18 2.95 -11.07
CA ASP A 27 4.55 2.45 -10.97
C ASP A 27 4.87 2.09 -9.51
N PRO A 28 4.32 0.98 -8.98
CA PRO A 28 4.43 0.62 -7.57
C PRO A 28 5.88 0.35 -7.14
N VAL A 29 6.71 -0.20 -8.02
CA VAL A 29 8.14 -0.46 -7.76
C VAL A 29 8.87 0.85 -7.46
N LYS A 30 8.83 1.80 -8.40
CA LYS A 30 9.46 3.12 -8.22
C LYS A 30 8.88 3.90 -7.04
N ALA A 31 7.56 3.81 -6.81
CA ALA A 31 6.93 4.49 -5.68
C ALA A 31 7.44 3.95 -4.35
N VAL A 32 7.58 2.63 -4.24
CA VAL A 32 8.16 1.95 -3.08
C VAL A 32 9.63 2.34 -2.93
N GLU A 33 10.46 2.19 -3.96
CA GLU A 33 11.87 2.59 -3.95
C GLU A 33 12.08 4.06 -3.52
N SER A 34 11.23 4.97 -4.02
CA SER A 34 11.27 6.41 -3.68
C SER A 34 10.97 6.70 -2.20
N VAL A 35 10.28 5.80 -1.50
CA VAL A 35 9.98 5.92 -0.07
C VAL A 35 11.04 5.25 0.77
N ILE A 36 11.46 4.04 0.36
CA ILE A 36 12.36 3.24 1.18
C ILE A 36 13.82 3.73 1.01
N GLY A 37 14.20 4.27 -0.15
CA GLY A 37 15.53 4.84 -0.41
C GLY A 37 16.67 3.81 -0.43
N ILE A 38 16.33 2.53 -0.59
CA ILE A 38 17.25 1.39 -0.60
C ILE A 38 16.84 0.47 -1.74
N ASP A 39 17.83 0.00 -2.51
CA ASP A 39 17.68 -1.10 -3.48
C ASP A 39 17.39 -2.39 -2.71
N LEU A 40 16.10 -2.68 -2.58
CA LEU A 40 15.64 -3.96 -2.07
C LEU A 40 15.68 -5.00 -3.19
N PRO A 41 15.86 -6.29 -2.85
CA PRO A 41 15.70 -7.36 -3.83
C PRO A 41 14.29 -7.31 -4.45
N ASP A 42 14.19 -7.57 -5.75
CA ASP A 42 12.92 -7.58 -6.50
C ASP A 42 11.81 -8.37 -5.81
N ASP A 43 12.13 -9.54 -5.23
CA ASP A 43 11.18 -10.37 -4.49
C ASP A 43 10.62 -9.69 -3.23
N GLN A 44 11.47 -8.93 -2.52
CA GLN A 44 11.02 -8.18 -1.35
C GLN A 44 10.17 -6.98 -1.76
N ILE A 45 10.56 -6.27 -2.83
CA ILE A 45 9.77 -5.16 -3.38
C ILE A 45 8.39 -5.66 -3.79
N LYS A 46 8.29 -6.77 -4.52
CA LYS A 46 7.02 -7.40 -4.87
C LYS A 46 6.19 -7.73 -3.64
N SER A 47 6.79 -8.38 -2.65
CA SER A 47 6.09 -8.72 -1.39
C SER A 47 5.55 -7.48 -0.67
N VAL A 48 6.31 -6.37 -0.67
CA VAL A 48 5.88 -5.08 -0.12
C VAL A 48 4.71 -4.52 -0.91
N ILE A 49 4.81 -4.47 -2.24
CA ILE A 49 3.76 -3.97 -3.13
C ILE A 49 2.47 -4.76 -2.94
N GLU A 50 2.54 -6.09 -2.90
CA GLU A 50 1.39 -6.95 -2.68
C GLU A 50 0.79 -6.74 -1.29
N GLY A 51 1.62 -6.65 -0.25
CA GLY A 51 1.16 -6.34 1.11
C GLY A 51 0.44 -4.98 1.20
N VAL A 52 0.98 -3.96 0.51
CA VAL A 52 0.36 -2.63 0.44
C VAL A 52 -0.97 -2.69 -0.31
N LYS A 53 -1.00 -3.29 -1.50
CA LYS A 53 -2.23 -3.46 -2.30
C LYS A 53 -3.30 -4.24 -1.53
N ALA A 54 -2.91 -5.33 -0.88
CA ALA A 54 -3.80 -6.15 -0.08
C ALA A 54 -4.41 -5.34 1.08
N LYS A 55 -3.59 -4.63 1.86
CA LYS A 55 -4.10 -3.76 2.95
C LYS A 55 -5.02 -2.65 2.43
N VAL A 56 -4.69 -2.00 1.31
CA VAL A 56 -5.53 -0.93 0.73
C VAL A 56 -6.86 -1.48 0.24
N SER A 57 -6.84 -2.59 -0.51
CA SER A 57 -8.07 -3.26 -0.97
C SER A 57 -8.93 -3.77 0.17
N LEU A 58 -8.31 -4.35 1.22
CA LEU A 58 -9.02 -4.85 2.39
C LEU A 58 -9.67 -3.72 3.19
N ASP A 59 -9.04 -2.54 3.26
CA ASP A 59 -9.60 -1.35 3.90
C ASP A 59 -10.82 -0.81 3.12
N GLN A 60 -10.72 -0.77 1.78
CA GLN A 60 -11.86 -0.41 0.92
C GLN A 60 -13.02 -1.40 1.07
N ALA A 61 -12.75 -2.70 1.03
CA ALA A 61 -13.76 -3.74 1.19
C ALA A 61 -14.38 -3.74 2.59
N GLY A 62 -13.58 -3.52 3.64
CA GLY A 62 -14.04 -3.39 5.02
C GLY A 62 -14.95 -2.17 5.22
N GLY A 63 -14.60 -1.03 4.60
CA GLY A 63 -15.45 0.16 4.59
C GLY A 63 -16.79 -0.08 3.89
N LEU A 64 -16.78 -0.78 2.76
CA LEU A 64 -18.00 -1.13 2.02
C LEU A 64 -18.87 -2.15 2.78
N LEU A 65 -18.29 -3.21 3.34
CA LEU A 65 -19.01 -4.19 4.17
C LEU A 65 -19.60 -3.56 5.43
N GLY A 66 -18.84 -2.68 6.09
CA GLY A 66 -19.33 -1.94 7.25
C GLY A 66 -20.50 -1.01 6.90
N SER A 67 -20.43 -0.37 5.74
CA SER A 67 -21.50 0.51 5.23
C SER A 67 -22.75 -0.29 4.86
N VAL A 68 -22.59 -1.42 4.17
CA VAL A 68 -23.69 -2.32 3.79
C VAL A 68 -24.36 -2.88 5.05
N LYS A 69 -23.61 -3.35 6.05
CA LYS A 69 -24.17 -3.85 7.31
C LYS A 69 -24.91 -2.79 8.12
N LYS A 70 -24.63 -1.50 7.91
CA LYS A 70 -25.36 -0.39 8.55
C LYS A 70 -26.66 -0.04 7.82
N LEU A 71 -26.81 -0.47 6.57
CA LEU A 71 -27.97 -0.22 5.71
C LEU A 71 -29.02 -1.34 5.76
N PHE A 72 -28.68 -2.51 6.33
CA PHE A 72 -29.56 -3.67 6.47
C PHE A 72 -29.95 -3.92 7.93
#